data_AF-A0A6G8CHZ6-F1
#
_entry.id   AF-A0A6G8CHZ6-F1
#
_cell.length_a   1.000
_cell.length_b   1.000
_cell.length_c   1.000
_cell.angle_alpha   90.00
_cell.angle_beta   90.00
_cell.angle_gamma   90.00
#
_symmetry.space_group_name_H-M   'P 1'
#
loop_
_entity.id
_entity.type
_entity.pdbx_description
1 polymer ?
#
loop_
_entity_poly.entity_id
_entity_poly.type
_entity_poly.pdbx_seq_one_letter_code
_entity_poly.pdbx_strand_id
1 'polypeptide(L)'
;MHPFLLEENMVFVFWGHVVAAGGILLGILLLVLAINRIQPDPPAKALALVSTLAEVAARPHGPRTLRAWFRYQCQLNFQAGLTPASLEKAGEPGSHRLVEITQALQQAGHQAVLVALLGDALYFIDLWAAHLLLAQARPSEPIRAQCLAVIRAYAAYPQLAALAREQQAWLAQQGEEVVANSTVRSA
;
A
#
# COMPACT_ATOMS: atom_id res chain seq x y z
N MET A 1 -11.94 75.65 -2.79
CA MET A 1 -11.99 74.72 -1.65
C MET A 1 -13.32 73.98 -1.68
N HIS A 2 -13.32 72.72 -2.10
CA HIS A 2 -14.45 71.79 -1.93
C HIS A 2 -13.86 70.36 -1.81
N PRO A 3 -13.79 69.79 -0.59
CA PRO A 3 -13.36 68.41 -0.37
C PRO A 3 -14.59 67.55 -0.13
N PHE A 4 -15.20 66.94 -1.16
CA PHE A 4 -16.39 66.10 -0.93
C PHE A 4 -16.67 65.02 -1.99
N LEU A 5 -15.66 64.56 -2.74
CA LEU A 5 -15.85 63.56 -3.82
C LEU A 5 -14.80 62.44 -3.81
N LEU A 6 -14.51 61.84 -2.65
CA LEU A 6 -13.57 60.70 -2.57
C LEU A 6 -14.11 59.46 -1.83
N GLU A 7 -15.27 59.51 -1.18
CA GLU A 7 -15.76 58.34 -0.42
C GLU A 7 -16.67 57.37 -1.20
N GLU A 8 -17.38 57.81 -2.26
CA GLU A 8 -18.35 56.94 -2.93
C GLU A 8 -17.74 55.89 -3.88
N ASN A 9 -16.51 56.12 -4.38
CA ASN A 9 -15.85 55.15 -5.27
C ASN A 9 -15.23 53.96 -4.53
N MET A 10 -15.05 54.02 -3.21
CA MET A 10 -14.37 52.96 -2.46
C MET A 10 -15.31 51.79 -2.10
N VAL A 11 -16.62 52.05 -2.00
CA VAL A 11 -17.62 51.03 -1.66
C VAL A 11 -17.89 50.08 -2.85
N PHE A 12 -17.88 50.58 -4.08
CA PHE A 12 -18.14 49.76 -5.27
C PHE A 12 -17.03 48.75 -5.58
N VAL A 13 -15.77 49.09 -5.34
CA VAL A 13 -14.63 48.18 -5.56
C VAL A 13 -14.62 47.04 -4.53
N PHE A 14 -15.02 47.33 -3.29
CA PHE A 14 -15.02 46.33 -2.21
C PHE A 14 -16.11 45.28 -2.39
N TRP A 15 -17.32 45.67 -2.83
CA TRP A 15 -18.41 44.72 -3.10
C TRP A 15 -18.17 43.86 -4.35
N GLY A 16 -17.49 44.39 -5.38
CA GLY A 16 -17.12 43.62 -6.57
C GLY A 16 -16.20 42.43 -6.27
N HIS A 17 -15.26 42.59 -5.34
CA HIS A 17 -14.35 41.50 -4.94
C HIS A 17 -15.01 40.47 -4.02
N VAL A 18 -15.95 40.87 -3.15
CA VAL A 18 -16.69 39.93 -2.30
C VAL A 18 -17.61 39.03 -3.12
N VAL A 19 -18.28 39.58 -4.16
CA VAL A 19 -19.12 38.80 -5.07
C VAL A 19 -18.28 37.87 -5.96
N ALA A 20 -17.10 38.33 -6.43
CA ALA A 20 -16.19 37.49 -7.20
C ALA A 20 -15.59 36.34 -6.37
N ALA A 21 -15.21 36.58 -5.11
CA ALA A 21 -14.69 35.55 -4.21
C ALA A 21 -15.76 34.52 -3.82
N GLY A 22 -17.00 34.96 -3.59
CA GLY A 22 -18.14 34.07 -3.34
C GLY A 22 -18.45 33.16 -4.54
N GLY A 23 -18.36 33.69 -5.77
CA GLY A 23 -18.53 32.91 -7.00
C GLY A 23 -17.44 31.86 -7.20
N ILE A 24 -16.18 32.17 -6.87
CA ILE A 24 -15.06 31.23 -6.98
C ILE A 24 -15.19 30.09 -5.95
N LEU A 25 -15.53 30.40 -4.70
CA LEU A 25 -15.75 29.39 -3.66
C LEU A 25 -16.93 28.48 -3.98
N LEU A 26 -18.03 29.04 -4.50
CA LEU A 26 -19.18 28.26 -4.96
C LEU A 26 -18.81 27.40 -6.18
N GLY A 27 -18.02 27.93 -7.12
CA GLY A 27 -17.51 27.19 -8.26
C GLY A 27 -16.61 26.01 -7.87
N ILE A 28 -15.70 26.22 -6.91
CA ILE A 28 -14.85 25.16 -6.35
C ILE A 28 -15.69 24.12 -5.61
N LEU A 29 -16.67 24.55 -4.79
CA LEU A 29 -17.57 23.64 -4.08
C LEU A 29 -18.40 22.81 -5.08
N LEU A 30 -18.94 23.42 -6.12
CA LEU A 30 -19.67 22.71 -7.17
C LEU A 30 -18.77 21.80 -8.00
N LEU A 31 -17.51 22.16 -8.23
CA LEU A 31 -16.52 21.30 -8.88
C LEU A 31 -16.16 20.10 -8.00
N VAL A 32 -15.94 20.31 -6.70
CA VAL A 32 -15.70 19.23 -5.72
C VAL A 32 -16.92 18.32 -5.61
N LEU A 33 -18.14 18.87 -5.61
CA LEU A 33 -19.38 18.11 -5.61
C LEU A 33 -19.61 17.37 -6.94
N ALA A 34 -19.20 17.94 -8.08
CA ALA A 34 -19.26 17.29 -9.39
C ALA A 34 -18.24 16.15 -9.49
N ILE A 35 -17.02 16.35 -8.99
CA ILE A 35 -15.99 15.30 -8.88
C ILE A 35 -16.46 14.18 -7.94
N ASN A 36 -17.05 14.51 -6.78
CA ASN A 36 -17.64 13.53 -5.86
C ASN A 36 -18.88 12.83 -6.43
N ARG A 37 -19.68 13.49 -7.29
CA ARG A 37 -20.81 12.85 -7.99
C ARG A 37 -20.39 11.96 -9.17
N ILE A 38 -19.20 12.12 -9.72
CA ILE A 38 -18.64 11.23 -10.76
C ILE A 38 -18.01 9.97 -10.15
N GLN A 39 -17.74 9.94 -8.84
CA GLN A 39 -17.42 8.71 -8.12
C GLN A 39 -18.25 8.52 -6.83
N PRO A 40 -19.55 8.19 -6.94
CA PRO A 40 -20.35 7.81 -5.79
C PRO A 40 -20.29 6.30 -5.54
N ASP A 41 -19.12 5.65 -5.70
CA ASP A 41 -19.00 4.23 -5.36
C ASP A 41 -17.55 3.76 -5.12
N PRO A 42 -17.02 3.94 -3.90
CA PRO A 42 -15.84 3.19 -3.45
C PRO A 42 -16.13 1.89 -2.66
N PRO A 43 -17.36 1.33 -2.57
CA PRO A 43 -17.50 -0.09 -2.20
C PRO A 43 -17.97 -1.00 -3.34
N ALA A 44 -18.83 -0.57 -4.27
CA ALA A 44 -19.40 -1.48 -5.27
C ALA A 44 -18.42 -1.91 -6.37
N LYS A 45 -17.56 -0.99 -6.87
CA LYS A 45 -16.50 -1.34 -7.83
C LYS A 45 -15.37 -2.14 -7.20
N ALA A 46 -15.07 -1.89 -5.91
CA ALA A 46 -14.14 -2.70 -5.14
C ALA A 46 -14.68 -4.12 -4.94
N LEU A 47 -15.96 -4.27 -4.59
CA LEU A 47 -16.66 -5.56 -4.47
C LEU A 47 -16.78 -6.32 -5.80
N ALA A 48 -17.00 -5.63 -6.92
CA ALA A 48 -16.99 -6.24 -8.26
C ALA A 48 -15.59 -6.70 -8.70
N LEU A 49 -14.53 -6.05 -8.21
CA LEU A 49 -13.14 -6.51 -8.32
C LEU A 49 -12.87 -7.72 -7.42
N VAL A 50 -13.49 -7.79 -6.23
CA VAL A 50 -13.37 -8.93 -5.31
C VAL A 50 -14.04 -10.19 -5.89
N SER A 51 -15.21 -10.07 -6.54
CA SER A 51 -15.87 -11.22 -7.18
C SER A 51 -15.15 -11.73 -8.43
N THR A 52 -14.53 -10.84 -9.22
CA THR A 52 -13.67 -11.25 -10.34
C THR A 52 -12.41 -11.97 -9.86
N LEU A 53 -11.95 -11.71 -8.64
CA LEU A 53 -10.71 -12.26 -8.11
C LEU A 53 -10.82 -13.73 -7.63
N ALA A 54 -12.03 -14.20 -7.31
CA ALA A 54 -12.35 -15.61 -7.06
C ALA A 54 -12.46 -16.41 -8.39
N GLU A 55 -13.07 -15.82 -9.42
CA GLU A 55 -13.06 -16.37 -10.80
C GLU A 55 -11.64 -16.43 -11.40
N VAL A 56 -10.81 -15.48 -11.01
CA VAL A 56 -9.38 -15.45 -11.30
C VAL A 56 -8.64 -16.60 -10.61
N ALA A 57 -8.90 -16.89 -9.34
CA ALA A 57 -8.26 -18.05 -8.69
C ALA A 57 -8.61 -19.38 -9.38
N ALA A 58 -9.75 -19.46 -10.08
CA ALA A 58 -10.20 -20.63 -10.82
C ALA A 58 -9.62 -20.76 -12.25
N ARG A 59 -8.89 -19.75 -12.76
CA ARG A 59 -8.27 -19.81 -14.10
C ARG A 59 -6.75 -19.91 -14.00
N PRO A 60 -6.09 -20.72 -14.86
CA PRO A 60 -4.64 -20.70 -14.95
C PRO A 60 -4.20 -19.32 -15.45
N HIS A 61 -3.64 -18.52 -14.55
CA HIS A 61 -3.06 -17.23 -14.89
C HIS A 61 -1.58 -17.37 -15.19
N GLY A 62 -1.15 -16.75 -16.28
CA GLY A 62 0.26 -16.66 -16.60
C GLY A 62 1.03 -15.84 -15.55
N PRO A 63 2.35 -16.05 -15.44
CA PRO A 63 3.20 -15.39 -14.44
C PRO A 63 3.19 -13.86 -14.54
N ARG A 64 2.96 -13.31 -15.75
CA ARG A 64 2.85 -11.86 -15.97
C ARG A 64 1.62 -11.26 -15.28
N THR A 65 0.49 -11.96 -15.34
CA THR A 65 -0.78 -11.51 -14.75
C THR A 65 -0.70 -11.54 -13.22
N LEU A 66 -0.20 -12.64 -12.65
CA LEU A 66 -0.01 -12.77 -11.21
C LEU A 66 0.96 -11.71 -10.67
N ARG A 67 2.05 -11.43 -11.38
CA ARG A 67 2.97 -10.33 -11.04
C ARG A 67 2.27 -8.97 -11.03
N ALA A 68 1.44 -8.69 -12.03
CA ALA A 68 0.72 -7.42 -12.13
C ALA A 68 -0.26 -7.25 -10.96
N TRP A 69 -0.99 -8.31 -10.60
CA TRP A 69 -1.89 -8.25 -9.44
C TRP A 69 -1.16 -8.15 -8.11
N PHE A 70 -0.01 -8.80 -7.96
CA PHE A 70 0.81 -8.63 -6.75
C PHE A 70 1.14 -7.16 -6.56
N ARG A 71 1.66 -6.50 -7.60
CA ARG A 71 2.01 -5.07 -7.55
C ARG A 71 0.80 -4.18 -7.28
N TYR A 72 -0.31 -4.44 -7.96
CA TYR A 72 -1.55 -3.71 -7.75
C TYR A 72 -2.06 -3.85 -6.31
N GLN A 73 -2.01 -5.06 -5.75
CA GLN A 73 -2.42 -5.29 -4.37
C GLN A 73 -1.46 -4.62 -3.36
N CYS A 74 -0.15 -4.61 -3.61
CA CYS A 74 0.79 -3.83 -2.80
C CYS A 74 0.44 -2.34 -2.81
N GLN A 75 0.07 -1.78 -3.96
CA GLN A 75 -0.39 -0.39 -4.06
C GLN A 75 -1.65 -0.14 -3.23
N LEU A 76 -2.64 -1.03 -3.30
CA LEU A 76 -3.87 -0.92 -2.49
C LEU A 76 -3.55 -1.01 -0.99
N ASN A 77 -2.68 -1.94 -0.59
CA ASN A 77 -2.23 -2.09 0.79
C ASN A 77 -1.50 -0.84 1.28
N PHE A 78 -0.61 -0.27 0.46
CA PHE A 78 0.08 0.97 0.76
C PHE A 78 -0.90 2.13 0.99
N GLN A 79 -1.90 2.29 0.12
CA GLN A 79 -2.94 3.32 0.27
C GLN A 79 -3.79 3.12 1.53
N ALA A 80 -3.99 1.87 1.94
CA ALA A 80 -4.69 1.51 3.18
C ALA A 80 -3.79 1.55 4.43
N GLY A 81 -2.50 1.89 4.30
CA GLY A 81 -1.56 1.89 5.43
C GLY A 81 -1.29 0.50 6.02
N LEU A 82 -1.38 -0.55 5.19
CA LEU A 82 -1.08 -1.93 5.55
C LEU A 82 0.39 -2.24 5.26
N THR A 83 1.03 -2.96 6.18
CA THR A 83 2.44 -3.37 6.09
C THR A 83 2.54 -4.87 6.41
N PRO A 84 3.55 -5.57 5.89
CA PRO A 84 3.67 -7.01 6.10
C PRO A 84 4.02 -7.42 7.54
N ALA A 85 4.65 -6.53 8.31
CA ALA A 85 5.05 -6.82 9.70
C ALA A 85 4.02 -6.36 10.74
N SER A 86 2.91 -5.75 10.32
CA SER A 86 1.87 -5.34 11.26
C SER A 86 1.08 -6.56 11.72
N LEU A 87 1.44 -7.06 12.91
CA LEU A 87 0.77 -8.19 13.56
C LEU A 87 -0.72 -7.93 13.79
N GLU A 88 -1.09 -6.68 14.09
CA GLU A 88 -2.49 -6.27 14.28
C GLU A 88 -3.31 -6.30 12.99
N LYS A 89 -2.65 -6.14 11.83
CA LYS A 89 -3.29 -6.03 10.51
C LYS A 89 -3.05 -7.26 9.62
N ALA A 90 -2.45 -8.32 10.17
CA ALA A 90 -2.20 -9.55 9.45
C ALA A 90 -3.49 -10.23 8.95
N GLY A 91 -4.63 -9.99 9.62
CA GLY A 91 -5.95 -10.48 9.24
C GLY A 91 -6.72 -9.62 8.23
N GLU A 92 -6.14 -8.53 7.75
CA GLU A 92 -6.82 -7.65 6.80
C GLU A 92 -6.96 -8.31 5.41
N PRO A 93 -8.08 -8.13 4.69
CA PRO A 93 -8.31 -8.77 3.39
C PRO A 93 -7.19 -8.54 2.37
N GLY A 94 -6.57 -7.35 2.41
CA GLY A 94 -5.46 -7.01 1.52
C GLY A 94 -4.18 -7.82 1.76
N SER A 95 -3.92 -8.21 3.01
CA SER A 95 -2.81 -9.10 3.38
C SER A 95 -3.09 -10.53 2.89
N HIS A 96 -4.29 -11.04 3.13
CA HIS A 96 -4.73 -12.34 2.65
C HIS A 96 -4.65 -12.46 1.13
N ARG A 97 -4.99 -11.39 0.40
CA ARG A 97 -4.93 -11.42 -1.06
C ARG A 97 -3.50 -11.61 -1.60
N LEU A 98 -2.51 -10.99 -0.96
CA LEU A 98 -1.10 -11.20 -1.34
C LEU A 98 -0.62 -12.63 -1.03
N VAL A 99 -1.12 -13.23 0.05
CA VAL A 99 -0.90 -14.64 0.38
C VAL A 99 -1.45 -15.53 -0.73
N GLU A 100 -2.70 -15.33 -1.15
CA GLU A 100 -3.34 -16.11 -2.23
C GLU A 100 -2.57 -15.99 -3.56
N ILE A 101 -2.18 -14.77 -3.96
CA ILE A 101 -1.38 -14.55 -5.18
C ILE A 101 -0.03 -15.27 -5.09
N THR A 102 0.59 -15.24 -3.91
CA THR A 102 1.87 -15.92 -3.66
C THR A 102 1.72 -17.44 -3.77
N GLN A 103 0.67 -18.01 -3.18
CA GLN A 103 0.38 -19.44 -3.28
C GLN A 103 0.11 -19.86 -4.72
N ALA A 104 -0.64 -19.06 -5.48
CA ALA A 104 -0.88 -19.32 -6.89
C ALA A 104 0.43 -19.33 -7.70
N LEU A 105 1.34 -18.38 -7.44
CA LEU A 105 2.67 -18.34 -8.07
C LEU A 105 3.51 -19.58 -7.71
N GLN A 106 3.44 -20.06 -6.46
CA GLN A 106 4.17 -21.24 -6.02
C GLN A 106 3.63 -22.52 -6.64
N GLN A 107 2.31 -22.71 -6.61
CA GLN A 107 1.63 -23.88 -7.18
C GLN A 107 1.87 -23.99 -8.70
N ALA A 108 1.99 -22.86 -9.38
CA ALA A 108 2.33 -22.80 -10.81
C ALA A 108 3.84 -22.94 -11.10
N GLY A 109 4.70 -23.12 -10.09
CA GLY A 109 6.16 -23.22 -10.27
C GLY A 109 6.82 -21.91 -10.69
N HIS A 110 6.18 -20.77 -10.43
CA HIS A 110 6.63 -19.43 -10.82
C HIS A 110 7.33 -18.66 -9.69
N GLN A 111 8.04 -19.35 -8.80
CA GLN A 111 8.74 -18.74 -7.67
C GLN A 111 9.75 -17.65 -8.08
N ALA A 112 10.37 -17.79 -9.26
CA ALA A 112 11.27 -16.78 -9.83
C ALA A 112 10.60 -15.39 -9.99
N VAL A 113 9.29 -15.34 -10.16
CA VAL A 113 8.53 -14.08 -10.22
C VAL A 113 8.58 -13.34 -8.89
N LEU A 114 8.43 -14.05 -7.76
CA LEU A 114 8.50 -13.46 -6.42
C LEU A 114 9.91 -12.95 -6.12
N VAL A 115 10.93 -13.72 -6.49
CA VAL A 115 12.34 -13.31 -6.32
C VAL A 115 12.64 -12.04 -7.13
N ALA A 116 12.11 -11.93 -8.35
CA ALA A 116 12.28 -10.74 -9.19
C ALA A 116 11.59 -9.48 -8.63
N LEU A 117 10.74 -9.59 -7.61
CA LEU A 117 10.11 -8.45 -6.94
C LEU A 117 10.97 -7.87 -5.80
N LEU A 118 12.01 -8.56 -5.34
CA LEU A 118 12.89 -8.10 -4.25
C LEU A 118 13.72 -6.84 -4.58
N GLY A 119 13.69 -6.36 -5.83
CA GLY A 119 14.33 -5.11 -6.25
C GLY A 119 13.36 -3.96 -6.51
N ASP A 120 12.07 -4.12 -6.21
CA ASP A 120 11.02 -3.15 -6.51
C ASP A 120 10.53 -2.47 -5.23
N ALA A 121 11.12 -1.34 -4.87
CA ALA A 121 10.81 -0.63 -3.62
C ALA A 121 9.47 0.14 -3.65
N LEU A 122 8.82 0.24 -4.81
CA LEU A 122 7.55 0.96 -4.93
C LEU A 122 6.47 0.28 -4.10
N TYR A 123 5.71 1.06 -3.33
CA TYR A 123 4.59 0.56 -2.52
C TYR A 123 4.97 -0.63 -1.60
N PHE A 124 6.24 -0.70 -1.18
CA PHE A 124 6.78 -1.80 -0.38
C PHE A 124 6.66 -3.18 -1.05
N ILE A 125 6.68 -3.24 -2.39
CA ILE A 125 6.57 -4.50 -3.15
C ILE A 125 7.67 -5.48 -2.75
N ASP A 126 8.92 -5.04 -2.69
CA ASP A 126 10.08 -5.81 -2.25
C ASP A 126 9.94 -6.32 -0.81
N LEU A 127 9.46 -5.48 0.11
CA LEU A 127 9.24 -5.83 1.51
C LEU A 127 8.14 -6.87 1.66
N TRP A 128 6.99 -6.69 0.98
CA TRP A 128 5.92 -7.69 0.94
C TRP A 128 6.42 -9.02 0.37
N ALA A 129 7.16 -8.98 -0.75
CA ALA A 129 7.74 -10.17 -1.36
C ALA A 129 8.73 -10.87 -0.40
N ALA A 130 9.57 -10.13 0.31
CA ALA A 130 10.53 -10.67 1.26
C ALA A 130 9.83 -11.43 2.40
N HIS A 131 8.82 -10.82 3.03
CA HIS A 131 8.04 -11.45 4.10
C HIS A 131 7.30 -12.70 3.62
N LEU A 132 6.63 -12.63 2.47
CA LEU A 132 5.86 -13.76 1.93
C LEU A 132 6.76 -14.91 1.49
N LEU A 133 7.93 -14.62 0.90
CA LEU A 133 8.93 -15.63 0.58
C LEU A 133 9.41 -16.35 1.85
N LEU A 134 9.74 -15.61 2.91
CA LEU A 134 10.19 -16.21 4.17
C LEU A 134 9.09 -17.04 4.84
N ALA A 135 7.84 -16.56 4.83
CA ALA A 135 6.72 -17.23 5.49
C ALA A 135 6.26 -18.50 4.75
N GLN A 136 6.24 -18.49 3.41
CA GLN A 136 5.54 -19.52 2.63
C GLN A 136 6.44 -20.31 1.68
N ALA A 137 7.56 -19.76 1.23
CA ALA A 137 8.28 -20.30 0.08
C ALA A 137 9.50 -21.15 0.41
N ARG A 138 9.84 -21.32 1.70
CA ARG A 138 11.06 -21.99 2.17
C ARG A 138 12.25 -21.70 1.24
N PRO A 139 12.62 -20.42 1.08
CA PRO A 139 13.59 -20.01 0.08
C PRO A 139 14.95 -20.66 0.35
N SER A 140 15.74 -20.87 -0.72
CA SER A 140 17.14 -21.26 -0.56
C SER A 140 17.90 -20.21 0.23
N GLU A 141 19.01 -20.59 0.87
CA GLU A 141 19.80 -19.66 1.70
C GLU A 141 20.19 -18.35 0.99
N PRO A 142 20.60 -18.34 -0.29
CA PRO A 142 20.87 -17.09 -1.00
C PRO A 142 19.64 -16.17 -1.08
N ILE A 143 18.46 -16.72 -1.36
CA ILE A 143 17.21 -15.96 -1.45
C ILE A 143 16.79 -15.51 -0.04
N ARG A 144 16.93 -16.38 0.97
CA ARG A 144 16.67 -16.05 2.38
C ARG A 144 17.49 -14.85 2.82
N ALA A 145 18.79 -14.84 2.50
CA ALA A 145 19.69 -13.73 2.79
C ALA A 145 19.25 -12.43 2.10
N GLN A 146 18.81 -12.50 0.84
CA GLN A 146 18.26 -11.34 0.12
C GLN A 146 16.98 -10.81 0.79
N CYS A 147 16.03 -11.68 1.14
CA CYS A 147 14.81 -11.27 1.86
C CYS A 147 15.14 -10.56 3.18
N LEU A 148 16.05 -11.14 3.97
CA LEU A 148 16.47 -10.53 5.24
C LEU A 148 17.20 -9.20 5.03
N ALA A 149 17.97 -9.04 3.96
CA ALA A 149 18.62 -7.78 3.63
C ALA A 149 17.60 -6.68 3.34
N VAL A 150 16.54 -6.97 2.57
CA VAL A 150 15.43 -6.04 2.31
C VAL A 150 14.77 -5.62 3.63
N ILE A 151 14.38 -6.59 4.46
CA ILE A 151 13.70 -6.30 5.74
C ILE A 151 14.58 -5.45 6.66
N ARG A 152 15.89 -5.76 6.74
CA ARG A 152 16.86 -4.97 7.53
C ARG A 152 17.04 -3.55 7.00
N ALA A 153 17.00 -3.35 5.68
CA ALA A 153 17.08 -2.02 5.09
C ALA A 153 15.88 -1.15 5.53
N TYR A 154 14.66 -1.71 5.51
CA TYR A 154 13.46 -1.02 6.01
C TYR A 154 13.49 -0.82 7.53
N ALA A 155 14.04 -1.77 8.30
CA ALA A 155 14.23 -1.65 9.74
C ALA A 155 15.20 -0.52 10.14
N ALA A 156 16.09 -0.12 9.23
CA ALA A 156 17.07 0.94 9.44
C ALA A 156 16.67 2.29 8.81
N TYR A 157 15.46 2.42 8.27
CA TYR A 157 15.04 3.59 7.49
C TYR A 157 14.38 4.68 8.37
N PRO A 158 15.10 5.73 8.79
CA PRO A 158 14.62 6.66 9.82
C PRO A 158 13.43 7.51 9.35
N GLN A 159 13.29 7.74 8.05
CA GLN A 159 12.19 8.52 7.48
C GLN A 159 10.83 7.80 7.61
N LEU A 160 10.84 6.48 7.85
CA LEU A 160 9.64 5.66 8.04
C LEU A 160 9.65 5.03 9.43
N ALA A 161 9.85 5.84 10.48
CA ALA A 161 10.07 5.38 11.86
C ALA A 161 9.03 4.38 12.38
N ALA A 162 7.75 4.50 11.99
CA ALA A 162 6.72 3.53 12.36
C ALA A 162 6.99 2.15 11.71
N LEU A 163 7.15 2.11 10.38
CA LEU A 163 7.49 0.91 9.64
C LEU A 163 8.81 0.29 10.11
N ALA A 164 9.83 1.11 10.36
CA ALA A 164 11.13 0.66 10.83
C ALA A 164 11.01 -0.09 12.16
N ARG A 165 10.24 0.45 13.12
CA ARG A 165 9.96 -0.24 14.39
C ARG A 165 9.22 -1.56 14.20
N GLU A 166 8.24 -1.61 13.29
CA GLU A 166 7.54 -2.87 12.96
C GLU A 166 8.52 -3.92 12.42
N GLN A 167 9.43 -3.55 11.52
CA GLN A 167 10.43 -4.48 10.98
C GLN A 167 11.44 -4.93 12.03
N GLN A 168 11.87 -4.03 12.92
CA GLN A 168 12.76 -4.36 14.04
C GLN A 168 12.10 -5.36 14.99
N ALA A 169 10.83 -5.14 15.34
CA ALA A 169 10.07 -6.05 16.18
C ALA A 169 9.92 -7.44 15.53
N TRP A 170 9.60 -7.47 14.23
CA TRP A 170 9.50 -8.73 13.49
C TRP A 170 10.84 -9.48 13.45
N LEU A 171 11.96 -8.78 13.18
CA LEU A 171 13.30 -9.38 13.18
C LEU A 171 13.68 -9.97 14.54
N ALA A 172 13.30 -9.32 15.64
CA ALA A 172 13.55 -9.81 17.00
C ALA A 172 12.80 -11.13 17.25
N GLN A 173 11.53 -11.22 16.87
CA GLN A 173 10.71 -12.44 16.99
C GLN A 173 11.30 -13.62 16.22
N GLN A 174 11.78 -13.37 14.99
CA GLN A 174 12.41 -14.42 14.19
C GLN A 174 13.75 -14.89 14.78
N GLY A 175 14.48 -14.02 15.49
CA GLY A 175 15.72 -14.38 16.19
C GLY A 175 15.46 -15.27 17.42
N GLU A 176 14.43 -14.95 18.20
CA GLU A 176 14.02 -15.76 19.37
C GLU A 176 13.56 -17.17 18.95
N GLU A 177 12.82 -17.28 17.84
CA GLU A 177 12.32 -18.56 17.32
C GLU A 177 13.46 -19.49 16.85
N VAL A 178 14.55 -18.93 16.30
CA VAL A 178 15.75 -19.69 15.90
C VAL A 178 16.51 -20.22 17.13
N VAL A 179 16.64 -19.43 18.19
CA VAL A 179 17.33 -19.84 19.42
C VAL A 179 16.54 -20.93 20.15
N ALA A 180 15.21 -20.80 20.25
CA ALA A 180 14.35 -21.81 20.84
C ALA A 180 14.45 -23.17 20.11
N ASN A 181 14.44 -23.18 18.78
CA ASN A 181 14.54 -24.42 18.00
C ASN A 181 15.94 -25.04 17.98
N SER A 182 17.01 -24.26 18.16
CA SER A 182 18.38 -24.77 18.25
C SER A 182 18.67 -25.48 19.59
N THR A 183 17.98 -25.07 20.65
CA THR A 183 18.14 -25.64 22.00
C THR A 183 17.48 -27.03 22.09
N VAL A 184 16.33 -27.22 21.42
CA VAL A 184 15.59 -28.50 21.40
C VAL A 184 16.28 -29.59 20.57
N ARG A 185 17.10 -29.23 19.58
CA ARG A 185 17.83 -30.20 18.75
C ARG A 185 19.18 -30.66 19.32
N SER A 186 19.59 -30.09 20.45
CA SER A 186 20.87 -30.36 21.11
C SER A 186 20.74 -31.21 22.39
N ALA A 187 19.52 -31.69 22.69
CA ALA A 187 19.19 -32.57 23.81
C ALA A 187 18.69 -33.92 23.30
#